data_AF-A0A5P9HJD7-F1
#
_entry.id   AF-A0A5P9HJD7-F1
#
_cell.length_a   1.000
_cell.length_b   1.000
_cell.length_c   1.000
_cell.angle_alpha   90.00
_cell.angle_beta   90.00
_cell.angle_gamma   90.00
#
_symmetry.space_group_name_H-M   'P 1'
#
loop_
_entity.id
_entity.type
_entity.pdbx_description
1 polymer ?
#
loop_
_entity_poly.entity_id
_entity_poly.type
_entity_poly.pdbx_seq_one_letter_code
_entity_poly.pdbx_strand_id
1 'polypeptide(L)'
;MPAKEKLYEVDLYKPIQRFFVKEGYEVYGEVKDCDIAMKKGETLVVVELKLTLNVQLLIQATKRQKLTDLVYIAIPKPSFNRRSKRWTDLCHLIKRLELGLIIVSISGKRKTMEIVCHPLPFDRHRSMQQNKRKREALLKEMNGRSSDSNLGGSNRVKIMTAYKESCVQIACYLDTFEVLSPKQLRELGTGEKTSTILTKNYYRWFERVSRGKYKISEKGKQELQQFPELVEFFKAKLDSEGDFSTI
;
A
#
# COMPACT_ATOMS: atom_id res chain seq x y z
N MET A 1 -29.31 25.53 -6.25
CA MET A 1 -29.00 24.08 -6.18
C MET A 1 -30.18 23.41 -5.50
N PRO A 2 -30.73 22.30 -6.02
CA PRO A 2 -31.83 21.63 -5.33
C PRO A 2 -31.32 21.16 -3.96
N ALA A 3 -32.13 21.37 -2.91
CA ALA A 3 -31.82 20.93 -1.57
C ALA A 3 -31.48 19.44 -1.61
N LYS A 4 -30.32 19.08 -1.06
CA LYS A 4 -29.88 17.70 -0.97
C LYS A 4 -30.84 16.99 -0.02
N GLU A 5 -31.76 16.21 -0.57
CA GLU A 5 -32.76 15.47 0.19
C GLU A 5 -32.05 14.65 1.27
N LYS A 6 -32.51 14.81 2.52
CA LYS A 6 -31.87 14.16 3.67
C LYS A 6 -32.05 12.66 3.54
N LEU A 7 -30.93 11.94 3.47
CA LEU A 7 -30.90 10.51 3.28
C LEU A 7 -31.05 9.78 4.61
N TYR A 8 -31.90 8.76 4.66
CA TYR A 8 -32.13 7.93 5.86
C TYR A 8 -31.79 6.46 5.59
N GLU A 9 -31.54 5.68 6.64
CA GLU A 9 -31.21 4.25 6.49
C GLU A 9 -32.35 3.45 5.86
N VAL A 10 -33.61 3.85 6.09
CA VAL A 10 -34.81 3.31 5.43
C VAL A 10 -34.76 3.44 3.89
N ASP A 11 -34.00 4.40 3.34
CA ASP A 11 -33.83 4.54 1.89
C ASP A 11 -32.96 3.42 1.29
N LEU A 12 -32.09 2.81 2.10
CA LEU A 12 -31.28 1.65 1.72
C LEU A 12 -32.09 0.35 1.72
N TYR A 13 -33.07 0.25 2.62
CA TYR A 13 -33.88 -0.95 2.83
C TYR A 13 -34.66 -1.36 1.58
N LYS A 14 -35.46 -0.45 0.99
CA LYS A 14 -36.42 -0.80 -0.08
C LYS A 14 -35.76 -1.41 -1.33
N PRO A 15 -34.63 -0.89 -1.86
CA PRO A 15 -33.96 -1.52 -3.00
C PRO A 15 -33.47 -2.94 -2.71
N ILE A 16 -32.95 -3.18 -1.50
CA ILE A 16 -32.45 -4.49 -1.07
C ILE A 16 -33.61 -5.47 -0.91
N GLN A 17 -34.66 -5.06 -0.19
CA GLN A 17 -35.88 -5.87 -0.01
C GLN A 17 -36.46 -6.30 -1.36
N ARG A 18 -36.66 -5.36 -2.29
CA ARG A 18 -37.23 -5.69 -3.62
C ARG A 18 -36.37 -6.68 -4.40
N PHE A 19 -35.05 -6.56 -4.32
CA PHE A 19 -34.14 -7.50 -4.98
C PHE A 19 -34.32 -8.91 -4.40
N PHE A 20 -34.18 -9.07 -3.08
CA PHE A 20 -34.21 -10.39 -2.46
C PHE A 20 -35.61 -11.04 -2.48
N VAL A 21 -36.69 -10.28 -2.37
CA VAL A 21 -38.07 -10.79 -2.58
C VAL A 21 -38.22 -11.37 -3.99
N LYS A 22 -37.68 -10.68 -5.01
CA LYS A 22 -37.70 -11.18 -6.40
C LYS A 22 -36.88 -12.47 -6.55
N GLU A 23 -35.80 -12.62 -5.78
CA GLU A 23 -35.00 -13.85 -5.71
C GLU A 23 -35.66 -14.96 -4.87
N GLY A 24 -36.86 -14.73 -4.34
CA GLY A 24 -37.66 -15.70 -3.59
C GLY A 24 -37.29 -15.81 -2.11
N TYR A 25 -36.71 -14.76 -1.51
CA TYR A 25 -36.49 -14.67 -0.07
C TYR A 25 -37.69 -14.06 0.64
N GLU A 26 -38.00 -14.58 1.83
CA GLU A 26 -38.83 -13.90 2.82
C GLU A 26 -37.96 -12.86 3.54
N VAL A 27 -38.31 -11.57 3.46
CA VAL A 27 -37.49 -10.45 3.98
C VAL A 27 -38.20 -9.76 5.15
N TYR A 28 -37.49 -9.60 6.26
CA TYR A 28 -37.95 -8.97 7.49
C TYR A 28 -37.00 -7.83 7.88
N GLY A 29 -37.56 -6.69 8.31
CA GLY A 29 -36.80 -5.57 8.89
C GLY A 29 -36.81 -5.61 10.42
N GLU A 30 -35.76 -5.08 11.04
CA GLU A 30 -35.67 -4.89 12.51
C GLU A 30 -35.89 -6.16 13.34
N VAL A 31 -35.28 -7.28 12.94
CA VAL A 31 -35.41 -8.57 13.65
C VAL A 31 -34.18 -8.85 14.52
N LYS A 32 -34.36 -9.01 15.84
CA LYS A 32 -33.28 -9.30 16.80
C LYS A 32 -32.07 -8.35 16.62
N ASP A 33 -32.37 -7.05 16.52
CA ASP A 33 -31.42 -5.97 16.30
C ASP A 33 -30.67 -6.01 14.94
N CYS A 34 -31.07 -6.88 14.00
CA CYS A 34 -30.57 -6.87 12.63
C CYS A 34 -31.44 -5.91 11.80
N ASP A 35 -30.81 -5.04 11.02
CA ASP A 35 -31.56 -4.11 10.16
C ASP A 35 -32.40 -4.86 9.12
N ILE A 36 -31.83 -5.89 8.49
CA ILE A 36 -32.54 -6.81 7.59
C ILE A 36 -32.13 -8.25 7.88
N ALA A 37 -33.11 -9.12 8.09
CA ALA A 37 -32.94 -10.57 8.09
C ALA A 37 -33.82 -11.17 6.99
N MET A 38 -33.29 -12.12 6.23
CA MET A 38 -34.05 -12.77 5.18
C MET A 38 -33.71 -14.25 5.08
N LYS A 39 -34.69 -15.06 4.66
CA LYS A 39 -34.53 -16.51 4.56
C LYS A 39 -35.08 -17.07 3.25
N LYS A 40 -34.49 -18.18 2.81
CA LYS A 40 -35.00 -19.01 1.71
C LYS A 40 -34.70 -20.47 2.01
N GLY A 41 -35.71 -21.21 2.45
CA GLY A 41 -35.50 -22.52 3.09
C GLY A 41 -34.65 -22.35 4.35
N GLU A 42 -33.58 -23.14 4.48
CA GLU A 42 -32.62 -23.09 5.59
C GLU A 42 -31.59 -21.96 5.46
N THR A 43 -31.50 -21.30 4.31
CA THR A 43 -30.53 -20.24 4.07
C THR A 43 -30.94 -18.96 4.79
N LEU A 44 -30.17 -18.54 5.79
CA LEU A 44 -30.33 -17.26 6.49
C LEU A 44 -29.32 -16.23 5.96
N VAL A 45 -29.79 -15.05 5.55
CA VAL A 45 -28.95 -13.92 5.15
C VAL A 45 -29.26 -12.72 6.04
N VAL A 46 -28.22 -12.03 6.49
CA VAL A 46 -28.35 -10.84 7.34
C VAL A 46 -27.68 -9.65 6.66
N VAL A 47 -28.31 -8.48 6.72
CA VAL A 47 -27.77 -7.22 6.18
C VAL A 47 -27.79 -6.14 7.26
N GLU A 48 -26.64 -5.53 7.52
CA GLU A 48 -26.50 -4.32 8.35
C GLU A 48 -26.40 -3.09 7.46
N LEU A 49 -27.14 -2.04 7.78
CA LEU A 49 -27.28 -0.81 7.00
C LEU A 49 -26.55 0.34 7.70
N LYS A 50 -25.84 1.16 6.91
CA LYS A 50 -25.36 2.47 7.40
C LYS A 50 -25.23 3.46 6.28
N LEU A 51 -25.45 4.74 6.56
CA LEU A 51 -25.20 5.81 5.59
C LEU A 51 -23.71 6.00 5.26
N THR A 52 -22.82 5.53 6.14
CA THR A 52 -21.38 5.58 5.95
C THR A 52 -20.73 4.28 6.38
N LEU A 53 -19.72 3.84 5.63
CA LEU A 53 -18.88 2.74 6.09
C LEU A 53 -18.01 3.24 7.24
N ASN A 54 -18.27 2.71 8.43
CA ASN A 54 -17.55 3.02 9.66
C ASN A 54 -17.25 1.73 10.46
N VAL A 55 -16.45 1.86 11.52
CA VAL A 55 -16.05 0.70 12.34
C VAL A 55 -17.23 0.06 13.06
N GLN A 56 -18.24 0.84 13.47
CA GLN A 56 -19.43 0.30 14.14
C GLN A 56 -20.20 -0.66 13.23
N LEU A 57 -20.42 -0.29 11.96
CA LEU A 57 -21.06 -1.16 10.97
C LEU A 57 -20.30 -2.49 10.81
N LEU A 58 -18.95 -2.44 10.77
CA LEU A 58 -18.12 -3.64 10.67
C LEU A 58 -18.24 -4.51 11.93
N ILE A 59 -18.28 -3.90 13.13
CA ILE A 59 -18.47 -4.62 14.39
C ILE A 59 -19.85 -5.29 14.44
N GLN A 60 -20.91 -4.59 14.01
CA GLN A 60 -22.25 -5.16 13.96
C GLN A 60 -22.29 -6.34 13.00
N ALA A 61 -21.81 -6.18 11.77
CA ALA A 61 -21.82 -7.23 10.76
C ALA A 61 -21.01 -8.46 11.19
N THR A 62 -19.80 -8.27 11.75
CA THR A 62 -18.99 -9.39 12.25
C THR A 62 -19.62 -10.10 13.44
N LYS A 63 -20.41 -9.42 14.28
CA LYS A 63 -21.22 -10.09 15.32
C LYS A 63 -22.30 -10.98 14.70
N ARG A 64 -22.92 -10.58 13.59
CA ARG A 64 -23.94 -11.38 12.88
C ARG A 64 -23.37 -12.65 12.24
N GLN A 65 -22.06 -12.70 12.00
CA GLN A 65 -21.41 -13.92 11.48
C GLN A 65 -21.51 -15.11 12.45
N LYS A 66 -21.85 -14.88 13.72
CA LYS A 66 -22.17 -15.93 14.69
C LYS A 66 -23.50 -16.65 14.39
N LEU A 67 -24.34 -16.06 13.54
CA LEU A 67 -25.67 -16.57 13.19
C LEU A 67 -25.70 -17.20 11.79
N THR A 68 -24.91 -16.67 10.86
CA THR A 68 -24.83 -17.12 9.46
C THR A 68 -23.52 -16.67 8.84
N ASP A 69 -23.01 -17.41 7.85
CA ASP A 69 -21.89 -16.99 7.01
C ASP A 69 -22.29 -15.97 5.92
N LEU A 70 -23.58 -15.87 5.60
CA LEU A 70 -24.11 -14.94 4.60
C LEU A 70 -24.47 -13.57 5.20
N VAL A 71 -23.45 -12.82 5.63
CA VAL A 71 -23.62 -11.47 6.16
C VAL A 71 -23.18 -10.41 5.15
N TYR A 72 -24.04 -9.45 4.89
CA TYR A 72 -23.75 -8.29 4.06
C TYR A 72 -23.76 -7.00 4.89
N ILE A 73 -22.97 -6.03 4.46
CA ILE A 73 -23.16 -4.62 4.82
C ILE A 73 -23.72 -3.88 3.62
N ALA A 74 -24.60 -2.91 3.84
CA ALA A 74 -25.09 -2.05 2.79
C ALA A 74 -24.91 -0.57 3.11
N ILE A 75 -24.41 0.16 2.12
CA ILE A 75 -24.13 1.60 2.21
C ILE A 75 -24.64 2.33 0.96
N PRO A 76 -24.85 3.66 1.02
CA PRO A 76 -25.06 4.46 -0.19
C PRO A 76 -23.88 4.33 -1.15
N LYS A 77 -24.16 4.41 -2.45
CA LYS A 77 -23.12 4.46 -3.48
C LYS A 77 -22.13 5.59 -3.16
N PRO A 78 -20.84 5.29 -2.96
CA PRO A 78 -19.86 6.30 -2.58
C PRO A 78 -19.65 7.32 -3.70
N SER A 79 -19.35 8.56 -3.31
CA SER A 79 -19.03 9.66 -4.25
C SER A 79 -17.62 9.58 -4.83
N PHE A 80 -16.70 8.85 -4.18
CA PHE A 80 -15.32 8.73 -4.62
C PHE A 80 -15.15 7.67 -5.72
N ASN A 81 -14.08 7.80 -6.51
CA ASN A 81 -13.80 6.93 -7.65
C ASN A 81 -13.65 5.45 -7.22
N ARG A 82 -14.43 4.56 -7.81
CA ARG A 82 -14.39 3.10 -7.58
C ARG A 82 -13.13 2.41 -8.12
N ARG A 83 -12.29 3.11 -8.88
CA ARG A 83 -10.95 2.65 -9.28
C ARG A 83 -9.84 3.17 -8.36
N SER A 84 -10.18 3.94 -7.33
CA SER A 84 -9.19 4.48 -6.40
C SER A 84 -8.56 3.41 -5.53
N LYS A 85 -7.33 3.69 -5.07
CA LYS A 85 -6.66 2.88 -4.04
C LYS A 85 -7.52 2.73 -2.78
N ARG A 86 -8.15 3.82 -2.33
CA ARG A 86 -9.08 3.83 -1.19
C ARG A 86 -10.20 2.80 -1.35
N TRP A 87 -10.85 2.74 -2.52
CA TRP A 87 -11.92 1.76 -2.78
C TRP A 87 -11.39 0.33 -2.76
N THR A 88 -10.23 0.10 -3.37
CA THR A 88 -9.58 -1.21 -3.43
C THR A 88 -9.22 -1.70 -2.02
N ASP A 89 -8.64 -0.84 -1.19
CA ASP A 89 -8.26 -1.15 0.19
C ASP A 89 -9.51 -1.43 1.07
N LEU A 90 -10.60 -0.68 0.87
CA LEU A 90 -11.89 -0.94 1.55
C LEU A 90 -12.48 -2.30 1.15
N CYS A 91 -12.54 -2.60 -0.16
CA CYS A 91 -13.04 -3.89 -0.64
C CYS A 91 -12.16 -5.05 -0.13
N HIS A 92 -10.84 -4.83 -0.01
CA HIS A 92 -9.94 -5.83 0.57
C HIS A 92 -10.26 -6.09 2.04
N LEU A 93 -10.47 -5.05 2.85
CA LEU A 93 -10.85 -5.20 4.26
C LEU A 93 -12.17 -5.97 4.42
N ILE A 94 -13.19 -5.63 3.64
CA ILE A 94 -14.50 -6.31 3.69
C ILE A 94 -14.35 -7.79 3.34
N LYS A 95 -13.59 -8.11 2.29
CA LYS A 95 -13.29 -9.51 1.92
C LYS A 95 -12.49 -10.22 3.00
N ARG A 96 -11.54 -9.54 3.68
CA ARG A 96 -10.76 -10.11 4.79
C ARG A 96 -11.63 -10.45 6.01
N LEU A 97 -12.71 -9.72 6.19
CA LEU A 97 -13.73 -9.98 7.20
C LEU A 97 -14.79 -10.97 6.72
N GLU A 98 -14.70 -11.47 5.49
CA GLU A 98 -15.65 -12.42 4.89
C GLU A 98 -17.08 -11.88 4.85
N LEU A 99 -17.20 -10.55 4.68
CA LEU A 99 -18.48 -9.86 4.54
C LEU A 99 -18.81 -9.61 3.07
N GLY A 100 -20.10 -9.59 2.77
CA GLY A 100 -20.61 -9.05 1.52
C GLY A 100 -20.74 -7.52 1.57
N LEU A 101 -20.64 -6.87 0.42
CA LEU A 101 -20.89 -5.44 0.29
C LEU A 101 -21.98 -5.19 -0.74
N ILE A 102 -23.04 -4.53 -0.30
CA ILE A 102 -24.09 -3.98 -1.15
C ILE A 102 -23.91 -2.47 -1.20
N ILE A 103 -24.03 -1.89 -2.39
CA ILE A 103 -24.17 -0.45 -2.55
C ILE A 103 -25.55 -0.11 -3.09
N VAL A 104 -26.14 0.96 -2.56
CA VAL A 104 -27.44 1.45 -3.00
C VAL A 104 -27.27 2.79 -3.69
N SER A 105 -27.65 2.84 -4.98
CA SER A 105 -27.72 4.10 -5.73
C SER A 105 -29.06 4.76 -5.47
N ILE A 106 -29.01 5.89 -4.77
CA ILE A 106 -30.19 6.63 -4.32
C ILE A 106 -30.42 7.88 -5.19
N SER A 107 -29.47 8.20 -6.08
CA SER A 107 -29.60 9.26 -7.08
C SER A 107 -30.45 8.81 -8.28
N GLY A 108 -31.42 9.65 -8.68
CA GLY A 108 -32.24 9.48 -9.90
C GLY A 108 -33.65 8.94 -9.64
N LYS A 109 -34.45 8.77 -10.70
CA LYS A 109 -35.87 8.35 -10.61
C LYS A 109 -36.09 6.93 -10.04
N ARG A 110 -35.07 6.07 -10.08
CA ARG A 110 -35.14 4.68 -9.56
C ARG A 110 -33.98 4.39 -8.63
N LYS A 111 -34.29 4.12 -7.35
CA LYS A 111 -33.33 3.59 -6.38
C LYS A 111 -32.96 2.15 -6.78
N THR A 112 -31.67 1.89 -6.98
CA THR A 112 -31.13 0.59 -7.41
C THR A 112 -30.05 0.11 -6.44
N MET A 113 -29.75 -1.19 -6.45
CA MET A 113 -28.69 -1.77 -5.64
C MET A 113 -27.75 -2.63 -6.48
N GLU A 114 -26.51 -2.78 -6.02
CA GLU A 114 -25.46 -3.61 -6.63
C GLU A 114 -24.74 -4.36 -5.51
N ILE A 115 -24.57 -5.67 -5.69
CA ILE A 115 -23.69 -6.48 -4.85
C ILE A 115 -22.26 -6.33 -5.39
N VAL A 116 -21.39 -5.67 -4.64
CA VAL A 116 -19.98 -5.43 -5.01
C VAL A 116 -19.13 -6.66 -4.72
N CYS A 117 -19.41 -7.35 -3.61
CA CYS A 117 -18.82 -8.65 -3.30
C CYS A 117 -19.76 -9.47 -2.42
N HIS A 118 -19.66 -10.78 -2.57
CA HIS A 118 -20.36 -11.75 -1.71
C HIS A 118 -19.49 -12.09 -0.49
N PRO A 119 -20.12 -12.45 0.65
CA PRO A 119 -19.43 -13.01 1.80
C PRO A 119 -18.93 -14.41 1.42
N LEU A 120 -17.62 -14.53 1.22
CA LEU A 120 -16.96 -15.78 0.85
C LEU A 120 -15.71 -15.94 1.72
N PRO A 121 -15.31 -17.19 2.04
CA PRO A 121 -14.07 -17.46 2.76
C PRO A 121 -12.87 -16.78 2.12
N PHE A 122 -12.03 -16.15 2.94
CA PHE A 122 -10.87 -15.40 2.45
C PHE A 122 -9.61 -16.27 2.40
N ASP A 123 -9.15 -16.57 1.19
CA ASP A 123 -7.89 -17.28 0.99
C ASP A 123 -6.66 -16.38 1.26
N ARG A 124 -6.15 -16.47 2.50
CA ARG A 124 -4.96 -15.76 2.96
C ARG A 124 -3.71 -16.15 2.18
N HIS A 125 -3.55 -17.43 1.90
CA HIS A 125 -2.36 -17.95 1.23
C HIS A 125 -2.25 -17.43 -0.19
N ARG A 126 -3.35 -17.51 -0.95
CA ARG A 126 -3.42 -16.95 -2.31
C ARG A 126 -3.18 -15.45 -2.32
N SER A 127 -3.74 -14.71 -1.36
CA SER A 127 -3.52 -13.25 -1.25
C SER A 127 -2.06 -12.90 -1.00
N MET A 128 -1.38 -13.63 -0.12
CA MET A 128 0.06 -13.47 0.12
C MET A 128 0.89 -13.85 -1.10
N GLN A 129 0.55 -14.96 -1.78
CA GLN A 129 1.25 -15.43 -2.97
C GLN A 129 1.17 -14.41 -4.12
N GLN A 130 0.02 -13.79 -4.34
CA GLN A 130 -0.14 -12.71 -5.33
C GLN A 130 0.74 -11.49 -5.02
N ASN A 131 1.12 -11.29 -3.76
CA ASN A 131 1.98 -10.18 -3.32
C ASN A 131 3.44 -10.62 -3.07
N LYS A 132 3.84 -11.83 -3.48
CA LYS A 132 5.21 -12.36 -3.28
C LYS A 132 6.30 -11.40 -3.78
N ARG A 133 6.13 -10.84 -4.99
CA ARG A 133 7.09 -9.87 -5.56
C ARG A 133 7.25 -8.60 -4.72
N LYS A 134 6.15 -8.09 -4.14
CA LYS A 134 6.21 -6.92 -3.25
C LYS A 134 6.94 -7.25 -1.95
N ARG A 135 6.68 -8.45 -1.40
CA ARG A 135 7.41 -8.97 -0.24
C ARG A 135 8.90 -9.10 -0.52
N GLU A 136 9.28 -9.69 -1.65
CA GLU A 136 10.69 -9.84 -2.06
C GLU A 136 11.37 -8.48 -2.27
N ALA A 137 10.66 -7.52 -2.87
CA ALA A 137 11.17 -6.15 -3.03
C ALA A 137 11.42 -5.47 -1.67
N LEU A 138 10.49 -5.62 -0.72
CA LEU A 138 10.64 -5.09 0.64
C LEU A 138 11.84 -5.73 1.36
N LEU A 139 11.97 -7.06 1.31
CA LEU A 139 13.10 -7.76 1.91
C LEU A 139 14.44 -7.33 1.30
N LYS A 140 14.48 -7.17 -0.03
CA LYS A 140 15.66 -6.67 -0.74
C LYS A 140 16.00 -5.24 -0.37
N GLU A 141 15.01 -4.41 -0.11
CA GLU A 141 15.22 -3.06 0.39
C GLU A 141 15.80 -3.07 1.79
N MET A 142 15.24 -3.88 2.70
CA MET A 142 15.73 -4.00 4.08
C MET A 142 17.18 -4.51 4.12
N ASN A 143 17.49 -5.59 3.39
CA ASN A 143 18.83 -6.18 3.34
C ASN A 143 19.86 -5.30 2.62
N GLY A 144 19.41 -4.31 1.85
CA GLY A 144 20.28 -3.37 1.14
C GLY A 144 20.62 -2.12 1.95
N ARG A 145 20.14 -2.01 3.19
CA ARG A 145 20.43 -0.86 4.08
C ARG A 145 21.55 -1.27 5.03
N SER A 146 22.60 -0.46 5.09
CA SER A 146 23.77 -0.72 5.94
C SER A 146 23.69 0.02 7.28
N SER A 147 22.70 0.89 7.48
CA SER A 147 22.49 1.61 8.74
C SER A 147 21.01 1.69 9.15
N ASP A 148 20.76 1.57 10.46
CA ASP A 148 19.45 1.67 11.12
C ASP A 148 18.98 3.13 11.29
N SER A 149 19.30 4.01 10.32
CA SER A 149 19.10 5.46 10.43
C SER A 149 17.65 5.93 10.22
N ASN A 150 16.66 5.04 10.30
CA ASN A 150 15.25 5.41 10.22
C ASN A 150 14.51 4.99 11.49
N LEU A 151 14.77 5.70 12.59
CA LEU A 151 13.87 5.69 13.74
C LEU A 151 12.48 6.10 13.25
N GLY A 152 11.53 5.16 13.35
CA GLY A 152 10.18 5.31 12.82
C GLY A 152 9.49 6.59 13.29
N GLY A 153 8.75 7.22 12.38
CA GLY A 153 7.81 8.31 12.73
C GLY A 153 8.35 9.74 12.66
N SER A 154 9.59 9.98 12.22
CA SER A 154 10.11 11.34 12.05
C SER A 154 9.74 11.92 10.68
N ASN A 155 8.75 12.82 10.65
CA ASN A 155 8.27 13.55 9.47
C ASN A 155 9.31 14.48 8.79
N ARG A 156 10.61 14.35 9.10
CA ARG A 156 11.69 15.22 8.59
C ARG A 156 12.94 14.49 8.12
N VAL A 157 13.03 13.16 8.25
CA VAL A 157 14.17 12.41 7.71
C VAL A 157 13.81 11.96 6.29
N LYS A 158 14.56 12.47 5.30
CA LYS A 158 14.40 12.16 3.88
C LYS A 158 14.52 10.64 3.72
N ILE A 159 13.45 9.97 3.27
CA ILE A 159 13.38 8.50 3.17
C ILE A 159 14.60 7.99 2.40
N MET A 160 15.54 7.36 3.12
CA MET A 160 16.72 6.75 2.54
C MET A 160 16.33 5.41 1.92
N THR A 161 16.57 5.24 0.62
CA THR A 161 16.42 3.95 -0.06
C THR A 161 17.80 3.35 -0.28
N ALA A 162 17.91 2.02 -0.36
CA ALA A 162 19.18 1.35 -0.67
C ALA A 162 19.85 1.90 -1.95
N TYR A 163 19.06 2.31 -2.95
CA TYR A 163 19.60 2.96 -4.14
C TYR A 163 20.27 4.30 -3.84
N LYS A 164 19.64 5.15 -3.02
CA LYS A 164 20.19 6.46 -2.64
C LYS A 164 21.43 6.30 -1.75
N GLU A 165 21.42 5.35 -0.83
CA GLU A 165 22.57 5.00 0.00
C GLU A 165 23.76 4.54 -0.87
N SER A 166 23.54 3.65 -1.85
CA SER A 166 24.59 3.29 -2.81
C SER A 166 25.09 4.48 -3.63
N CYS A 167 24.21 5.43 -4.00
CA CYS A 167 24.65 6.67 -4.65
C CYS A 167 25.53 7.53 -3.73
N VAL A 168 25.20 7.62 -2.44
CA VAL A 168 25.99 8.34 -1.42
C VAL A 168 27.35 7.68 -1.23
N GLN A 169 27.41 6.35 -1.12
CA GLN A 169 28.67 5.62 -1.01
C GLN A 169 29.59 5.85 -2.23
N ILE A 170 29.06 5.68 -3.45
CA ILE A 170 29.82 5.91 -4.68
C ILE A 170 30.28 7.36 -4.77
N ALA A 171 29.41 8.33 -4.43
CA ALA A 171 29.76 9.74 -4.41
C ALA A 171 30.87 10.04 -3.39
N CYS A 172 30.80 9.48 -2.18
CA CYS A 172 31.83 9.62 -1.16
C CYS A 172 33.20 9.14 -1.66
N TYR A 173 33.25 7.98 -2.31
CA TYR A 173 34.51 7.42 -2.79
C TYR A 173 35.07 8.22 -3.97
N LEU A 174 34.20 8.69 -4.88
CA LEU A 174 34.62 9.58 -5.97
C LEU A 174 35.04 10.97 -5.50
N ASP A 175 34.50 11.46 -4.39
CA ASP A 175 34.95 12.72 -3.78
C ASP A 175 36.30 12.57 -3.08
N THR A 176 36.60 11.36 -2.56
CA THR A 176 37.86 11.04 -1.89
C THR A 176 39.00 10.76 -2.86
N PHE A 177 38.75 9.96 -3.91
CA PHE A 177 39.78 9.52 -4.87
C PHE A 177 39.74 10.25 -6.23
N GLU A 178 38.87 11.27 -6.36
CA GLU A 178 38.59 12.08 -7.55
C GLU A 178 38.04 11.33 -8.78
N VAL A 179 38.80 10.36 -9.31
CA VAL A 179 38.47 9.63 -10.53
C VAL A 179 38.66 8.12 -10.33
N LEU A 180 37.56 7.37 -10.39
CA LEU A 180 37.60 5.91 -10.31
C LEU A 180 36.83 5.24 -11.46
N SER A 181 37.22 4.01 -11.76
CA SER A 181 36.45 3.11 -12.62
C SER A 181 35.37 2.35 -11.84
N PRO A 182 34.30 1.87 -12.50
CA PRO A 182 33.31 0.99 -11.84
C PRO A 182 33.92 -0.29 -11.26
N LYS A 183 35.07 -0.75 -11.77
CA LYS A 183 35.79 -1.90 -11.22
C LYS A 183 36.41 -1.54 -9.86
N GLN A 184 37.18 -0.45 -9.81
CA GLN A 184 37.80 0.04 -8.57
C GLN A 184 36.76 0.35 -7.49
N LEU A 185 35.66 1.00 -7.87
CA LEU A 185 34.56 1.25 -6.92
C LEU A 185 33.96 -0.03 -6.35
N ARG A 186 33.87 -1.11 -7.13
CA ARG A 186 33.38 -2.41 -6.64
C ARG A 186 34.40 -3.09 -5.72
N GLU A 187 35.69 -2.97 -6.04
CA GLU A 187 36.79 -3.43 -5.18
C GLU A 187 36.76 -2.71 -3.82
N LEU A 188 36.34 -1.44 -3.78
CA LEU A 188 36.07 -0.67 -2.55
C LEU A 188 34.70 -0.98 -1.89
N GLY A 189 33.98 -2.01 -2.33
CA GLY A 189 32.76 -2.46 -1.65
C GLY A 189 31.47 -1.70 -1.98
N THR A 190 31.38 -0.96 -3.09
CA THR A 190 30.11 -0.31 -3.52
C THR A 190 29.06 -1.28 -4.09
N GLY A 191 29.46 -2.53 -4.39
CA GLY A 191 28.57 -3.62 -4.79
C GLY A 191 28.27 -3.72 -6.30
N GLU A 192 27.62 -4.81 -6.72
CA GLU A 192 27.46 -5.18 -8.14
C GLU A 192 26.69 -4.17 -9.01
N LYS A 193 25.86 -3.32 -8.39
CA LYS A 193 25.02 -2.36 -9.13
C LYS A 193 25.75 -1.07 -9.51
N THR A 194 26.99 -0.88 -9.09
CA THR A 194 27.76 0.36 -9.29
C THR A 194 27.77 0.83 -10.74
N SER A 195 28.06 -0.07 -11.68
CA SER A 195 28.05 0.27 -13.11
C SER A 195 26.68 0.77 -13.60
N THR A 196 25.59 0.17 -13.11
CA THR A 196 24.22 0.58 -13.48
C THR A 196 23.86 1.94 -12.86
N ILE A 197 24.27 2.18 -11.61
CA ILE A 197 24.04 3.45 -10.91
C ILE A 197 24.76 4.60 -11.63
N LEU A 198 26.04 4.42 -11.95
CA LEU A 198 26.85 5.39 -12.68
C LEU A 198 26.31 5.67 -14.09
N THR A 199 25.81 4.64 -14.79
CA THR A 199 25.28 4.78 -16.15
C THR A 199 23.90 5.44 -16.19
N LYS A 200 22.98 5.01 -15.32
CA LYS A 200 21.62 5.58 -15.25
C LYS A 200 21.61 6.99 -14.67
N ASN A 201 22.48 7.24 -13.68
CA ASN A 201 22.76 8.54 -13.10
C ASN A 201 21.51 9.40 -12.82
N TYR A 202 20.45 8.81 -12.25
CA TYR A 202 19.15 9.48 -12.06
C TYR A 202 19.24 10.82 -11.31
N TYR A 203 20.18 10.95 -10.36
CA TYR A 203 20.40 12.17 -9.60
C TYR A 203 21.34 13.18 -10.26
N ARG A 204 22.05 12.77 -11.33
CA ARG A 204 23.12 13.54 -12.00
C ARG A 204 24.30 13.87 -11.09
N TRP A 205 24.66 12.93 -10.22
CA TRP A 205 25.78 13.06 -9.28
C TRP A 205 27.13 12.68 -9.88
N PHE A 206 27.14 12.02 -11.03
CA PHE A 206 28.35 11.45 -11.62
C PHE A 206 28.60 12.02 -13.01
N GLU A 207 29.87 12.22 -13.34
CA GLU A 207 30.34 12.67 -14.65
C GLU A 207 31.32 11.65 -15.22
N ARG A 208 31.16 11.30 -16.49
CA ARG A 208 32.08 10.41 -17.19
C ARG A 208 33.18 11.25 -17.84
N VAL A 209 34.40 11.14 -17.32
CA VAL A 209 35.55 11.92 -17.81
C VAL A 209 36.28 11.24 -18.98
N SER A 210 36.23 9.91 -19.03
CA SER A 210 36.76 9.14 -20.16
C SER A 210 36.10 7.75 -20.20
N ARG A 211 36.53 6.88 -21.13
CA ARG A 211 35.94 5.55 -21.28
C ARG A 211 36.11 4.75 -19.98
N GLY A 212 35.03 4.59 -19.21
CA GLY A 212 35.00 3.78 -18.00
C GLY A 212 35.56 4.45 -16.76
N LYS A 213 35.81 5.77 -16.79
CA LYS A 213 36.25 6.55 -15.63
C LYS A 213 35.22 7.63 -15.29
N TYR A 214 34.92 7.77 -14.01
CA TYR A 214 33.91 8.67 -13.49
C TYR A 214 34.49 9.55 -12.38
N LYS A 215 33.93 10.75 -12.24
CA LYS A 215 34.12 11.64 -11.08
C LYS A 215 32.76 12.08 -10.53
N ILE A 216 32.76 12.65 -9.33
CA ILE A 216 31.57 13.30 -8.78
C ILE A 216 31.35 14.66 -9.46
N SER A 217 30.09 14.98 -9.79
CA SER A 217 29.70 16.29 -10.32
C SER A 217 29.62 17.34 -9.21
N GLU A 218 29.65 18.62 -9.57
CA GLU A 218 29.49 19.71 -8.60
C GLU A 218 28.15 19.60 -7.84
N LYS A 219 27.08 19.26 -8.55
CA LYS A 219 25.77 18.96 -7.95
C LYS A 219 25.85 17.79 -6.97
N GLY A 220 26.60 16.74 -7.32
CA GLY A 220 26.83 15.59 -6.45
C GLY A 220 27.50 16.01 -5.15
N LYS A 221 28.56 16.81 -5.21
CA LYS A 221 29.27 17.34 -4.03
C LYS A 221 28.36 18.14 -3.11
N GLN A 222 27.58 19.06 -3.66
CA GLN A 222 26.64 19.89 -2.90
C GLN A 222 25.55 19.06 -2.21
N GLU A 223 24.95 18.11 -2.92
CA GLU A 223 23.90 17.27 -2.33
C GLU A 223 24.45 16.21 -1.36
N LEU A 224 25.72 15.81 -1.49
CA LEU A 224 26.38 14.87 -0.58
C LEU A 224 26.47 15.44 0.84
N GLN A 225 26.62 16.75 0.99
CA GLN A 225 26.63 17.46 2.28
C GLN A 225 25.32 17.30 3.08
N GLN A 226 24.22 16.89 2.43
CA GLN A 226 22.95 16.61 3.12
C GLN A 226 22.96 15.28 3.87
N PHE A 227 24.04 14.50 3.79
CA PHE A 227 24.15 13.15 4.36
C PHE A 227 25.44 12.97 5.19
N PRO A 228 25.74 13.86 6.16
CA PRO A 228 27.02 13.85 6.88
C PRO A 228 27.30 12.53 7.60
N GLU A 229 26.31 11.97 8.30
CA GLU A 229 26.45 10.70 9.04
C GLU A 229 26.81 9.52 8.12
N LEU A 230 26.20 9.43 6.93
CA LEU A 230 26.52 8.36 5.96
C LEU A 230 27.89 8.57 5.33
N VAL A 231 28.28 9.82 5.07
CA VAL A 231 29.62 10.13 4.56
C VAL A 231 30.68 9.73 5.59
N GLU A 232 30.48 10.08 6.87
CA GLU A 232 31.37 9.66 7.96
C GLU A 232 31.46 8.14 8.06
N PHE A 233 30.32 7.44 8.02
CA PHE A 233 30.29 5.98 8.04
C PHE A 233 31.09 5.36 6.88
N PHE A 234 30.89 5.86 5.65
CA PHE A 234 31.60 5.30 4.49
C PHE A 234 33.08 5.67 4.44
N LYS A 235 33.48 6.83 5.00
CA LYS A 235 34.89 7.17 5.21
C LYS A 235 35.54 6.24 6.23
N ALA A 236 34.92 6.04 7.40
CA ALA A 236 35.41 5.09 8.40
C ALA A 236 35.51 3.66 7.86
N LYS A 237 34.61 3.28 6.94
CA LYS A 237 34.68 2.00 6.25
C LYS A 237 35.89 1.89 5.29
N LEU A 238 36.23 2.96 4.58
CA LEU A 238 37.46 2.98 3.76
C LEU A 238 38.71 2.83 4.62
N ASP A 239 38.75 3.49 5.78
CA ASP A 239 39.90 3.45 6.68
C ASP A 239 40.11 2.06 7.32
N SER A 240 39.02 1.33 7.56
CA SER A 240 39.07 -0.03 8.13
C SER A 240 39.34 -1.14 7.11
N GLU A 241 39.03 -0.92 5.82
CA GLU A 241 39.39 -1.82 4.72
C GLU A 241 40.74 -1.44 4.04
N GLY A 242 41.38 -0.35 4.49
CA GLY A 242 42.53 0.30 3.89
C GLY A 242 43.93 -0.28 4.19
N ASP A 243 44.06 -1.46 4.79
CA ASP A 243 45.37 -2.13 4.94
C ASP A 243 45.79 -2.89 3.66
N PHE A 244 45.69 -2.19 2.52
CA PHE A 244 46.38 -2.56 1.28
C PHE A 244 47.41 -1.48 0.97
N SER A 245 48.43 -1.41 1.83
CA SER A 245 49.69 -0.80 1.46
C SER A 245 50.44 -1.74 0.49
N THR A 246 50.86 -1.15 -0.63
CA THR A 246 51.83 -1.68 -1.61
C THR A 246 51.30 -2.71 -2.63
N ILE A 247 51.00 -2.23 -3.85
CA ILE A 247 51.75 -2.47 -5.11
C ILE A 247 51.38 -1.36 -6.10
#